data_AF-A0A513X4V2-F1
#
_entry.id   AF-A0A513X4V2-F1
#
_cell.length_a   1.000
_cell.length_b   1.000
_cell.length_c   1.000
_cell.angle_alpha   90.00
_cell.angle_beta   90.00
_cell.angle_gamma   90.00
#
_symmetry.space_group_name_H-M   'P 1'
#
loop_
_entity.id
_entity.type
_entity.pdbx_description
1 polymer ?
#
loop_
_entity_poly.entity_id
_entity_poly.type
_entity_poly.pdbx_seq_one_letter_code
_entity_poly.pdbx_strand_id
1 'polypeptide(L)'
;MSKWRSAEQQRTYGRRLLEALRSARSSLTGPWGIKKAADYALALSARGQSRWSRAILFGRSRRGKVMLKHKAGGKIRRLRRFHPPGKLAAAQMNGSKVRDRLRLLSRLVPGCRKLPVARVLAETADYMAALQIQVNTMRAFVDALSAAAVAARRTDGELDVEALR
;
A
#
# COMPACT_ATOMS: atom_id res chain seq x y z
N MET A 1 -8.04 -11.87 16.17
CA MET A 1 -8.54 -12.01 14.78
C MET A 1 -8.31 -10.72 14.03
N SER A 2 -7.78 -10.78 12.81
CA SER A 2 -7.40 -9.57 12.04
C SER A 2 -8.65 -8.77 11.66
N LYS A 3 -8.74 -7.53 12.14
CA LYS A 3 -9.79 -6.54 11.80
C LYS A 3 -10.15 -6.50 10.31
N TRP A 4 -9.16 -6.73 9.45
CA TRP A 4 -9.26 -6.79 7.98
C TRP A 4 -9.96 -8.04 7.41
N ARG A 5 -10.49 -8.95 8.22
CA ARG A 5 -11.32 -10.06 7.69
C ARG A 5 -12.82 -9.80 7.82
N SER A 6 -13.23 -8.70 8.46
CA SER A 6 -14.64 -8.35 8.59
C SER A 6 -15.23 -7.83 7.27
N ALA A 7 -16.44 -8.29 6.94
CA ALA A 7 -17.20 -7.81 5.80
C ALA A 7 -17.46 -6.29 5.87
N GLU A 8 -17.52 -5.71 7.07
CA GLU A 8 -17.69 -4.28 7.28
C GLU A 8 -16.47 -3.48 6.80
N GLN A 9 -15.25 -3.98 7.07
CA GLN A 9 -14.01 -3.36 6.58
C GLN A 9 -13.92 -3.44 5.07
N GLN A 10 -14.36 -4.56 4.47
CA GLN A 10 -14.45 -4.69 3.02
C GLN A 10 -15.42 -3.67 2.41
N ARG A 11 -16.61 -3.47 3.00
CA ARG A 11 -17.57 -2.44 2.54
C ARG A 11 -17.02 -1.03 2.68
N THR A 12 -16.34 -0.73 3.80
CA THR A 12 -15.71 0.58 4.05
C THR A 12 -14.61 0.85 3.03
N TYR A 13 -13.77 -0.14 2.75
CA TYR A 13 -12.75 -0.05 1.71
C TYR A 13 -13.35 0.13 0.32
N GLY A 14 -14.35 -0.65 -0.05
CA GLY A 14 -15.03 -0.54 -1.35
C GLY A 14 -15.59 0.86 -1.61
N ARG A 15 -16.25 1.47 -0.61
CA ARG A 15 -16.76 2.85 -0.72
C ARG A 15 -15.64 3.86 -0.97
N ARG A 16 -14.56 3.80 -0.18
CA ARG A 16 -13.39 4.69 -0.33
C ARG A 16 -12.66 4.48 -1.65
N LEU A 17 -12.61 3.24 -2.14
CA LEU A 17 -12.00 2.92 -3.43
C LEU A 17 -12.80 3.54 -4.58
N LEU A 18 -14.13 3.43 -4.56
CA LEU A 18 -14.99 4.06 -5.57
C LEU A 18 -14.84 5.58 -5.57
N GLU A 19 -14.82 6.20 -4.39
CA GLU A 19 -14.57 7.63 -4.24
C GLU A 19 -13.20 8.02 -4.81
N ALA A 20 -12.15 7.29 -4.46
CA ALA A 20 -10.80 7.54 -4.97
C ALA A 20 -10.70 7.37 -6.49
N LEU A 21 -11.38 6.37 -7.07
CA LEU A 21 -11.40 6.15 -8.52
C LEU A 21 -12.20 7.23 -9.26
N ARG A 22 -13.31 7.70 -8.69
CA ARG A 22 -14.08 8.83 -9.23
C ARG A 22 -13.27 10.12 -9.20
N SER A 23 -12.63 10.42 -8.08
CA SER A 23 -11.78 11.62 -7.93
C SER A 23 -10.51 11.52 -8.78
N ALA A 24 -9.98 10.32 -8.99
CA ALA A 24 -8.83 10.12 -9.85
C ALA A 24 -9.19 10.16 -11.34
N ARG A 25 -10.46 10.03 -11.75
CA ARG A 25 -10.89 9.90 -13.16
C ARG A 25 -10.28 10.95 -14.11
N SER A 26 -9.98 12.15 -13.62
CA SER A 26 -9.29 13.23 -14.34
C SER A 26 -7.75 13.14 -14.34
N SER A 27 -7.14 12.45 -13.37
CA SER A 27 -5.68 12.25 -13.21
C SER A 27 -5.21 10.81 -13.46
N LEU A 28 -6.11 9.90 -13.86
CA LEU A 28 -5.81 8.51 -14.22
C LEU A 28 -5.09 8.43 -15.58
N THR A 29 -3.94 9.09 -15.71
CA THR A 29 -3.04 8.98 -16.87
C THR A 29 -2.22 7.67 -16.80
N GLY A 30 -2.91 6.54 -16.63
CA GLY A 30 -2.35 5.20 -16.74
C GLY A 30 -2.55 4.26 -15.53
N PRO A 31 -2.13 2.99 -15.66
CA PRO A 31 -2.34 1.93 -14.65
C PRO A 31 -1.81 2.27 -13.25
N TRP A 32 -0.79 3.11 -13.17
CA TRP A 32 -0.19 3.57 -11.91
C TRP A 32 -1.08 4.48 -11.09
N GLY A 33 -1.99 5.23 -11.72
CA GLY A 33 -2.98 6.08 -11.05
C GLY A 33 -3.99 5.24 -10.26
N ILE A 34 -4.51 4.18 -10.89
CA ILE A 34 -5.45 3.23 -10.27
C ILE A 34 -4.79 2.55 -9.07
N LYS A 35 -3.56 2.04 -9.25
CA LYS A 35 -2.80 1.42 -8.18
C LYS A 35 -2.60 2.38 -6.99
N LYS A 36 -2.20 3.62 -7.27
CA LYS A 36 -1.97 4.64 -6.25
C LYS A 36 -3.26 5.00 -5.50
N ALA A 37 -4.38 5.14 -6.22
CA ALA A 37 -5.70 5.38 -5.64
C ALA A 37 -6.14 4.21 -4.74
N ALA A 38 -5.92 2.97 -5.18
CA ALA A 38 -6.23 1.78 -4.40
C ALA A 38 -5.38 1.68 -3.13
N ASP A 39 -4.08 1.96 -3.22
CA ASP A 39 -3.16 1.95 -2.08
C ASP A 39 -3.52 3.06 -1.07
N TYR A 40 -3.93 4.25 -1.53
CA TYR A 40 -4.42 5.32 -0.66
C TYR A 40 -5.75 4.98 0.01
N ALA A 41 -6.72 4.44 -0.74
CA ALA A 41 -7.98 3.99 -0.17
C ALA A 41 -7.76 2.93 0.91
N LEU A 42 -6.79 2.02 0.70
CA LEU A 42 -6.45 0.98 1.68
C LEU A 42 -5.86 1.60 2.95
N ALA A 43 -4.93 2.54 2.79
CA ALA A 43 -4.30 3.22 3.92
C ALA A 43 -5.29 4.12 4.70
N LEU A 44 -6.26 4.74 4.03
CA LEU A 44 -7.32 5.51 4.65
C LEU A 44 -8.30 4.63 5.43
N SER A 45 -8.67 3.46 4.90
CA SER A 45 -9.49 2.47 5.61
C SER A 45 -8.82 1.96 6.88
N ALA A 46 -7.48 1.88 6.89
CA ALA A 46 -6.69 1.54 8.07
C ALA A 46 -6.71 2.63 9.16
N ARG A 47 -7.27 3.82 8.88
CA ARG A 47 -7.35 4.99 9.76
C ARG A 47 -6.00 5.43 10.34
N GLY A 48 -4.89 5.17 9.65
CA GLY A 48 -3.55 5.50 10.14
C GLY A 48 -3.15 4.75 11.42
N GLN A 49 -3.80 3.65 11.78
CA GLN A 49 -3.52 2.89 13.00
C GLN A 49 -2.26 2.02 12.87
N SER A 50 -1.96 1.57 11.65
CA SER A 50 -0.78 0.76 11.33
C SER A 50 0.39 1.61 10.84
N ARG A 51 1.63 1.16 11.04
CA ARG A 51 2.79 1.88 10.50
C ARG A 51 2.83 1.83 8.97
N TRP A 52 2.37 0.74 8.38
CA TRP A 52 2.28 0.63 6.92
C TRP A 52 1.29 1.63 6.33
N SER A 53 0.14 1.89 6.97
CA SER A 53 -0.83 2.88 6.48
C SER A 53 -0.26 4.30 6.54
N ARG A 54 0.38 4.67 7.65
CA ARG A 54 1.11 5.95 7.75
C ARG A 54 2.24 6.05 6.73
N ALA A 55 2.92 4.93 6.44
CA ALA A 55 3.97 4.90 5.43
C ALA A 55 3.44 5.04 4.00
N ILE A 56 2.22 4.58 3.70
CA ILE A 56 1.60 4.81 2.39
C ILE A 56 1.13 6.27 2.26
N LEU A 57 0.48 6.81 3.30
CA LEU A 57 -0.03 8.19 3.31
C LEU A 57 1.12 9.22 3.29
N PHE A 58 2.13 9.02 4.13
CA PHE A 58 3.19 10.02 4.38
C PHE A 58 4.59 9.57 3.94
N GLY A 59 4.79 8.31 3.54
CA GLY A 59 6.14 7.80 3.26
C GLY A 59 6.81 8.39 2.03
N ARG A 60 6.07 9.05 1.14
CA ARG A 60 6.66 9.79 0.01
C ARG A 60 7.33 11.10 0.48
N SER A 61 6.86 11.73 1.55
CA SER A 61 7.50 12.94 2.12
C SER A 61 8.85 12.65 2.78
N ARG A 62 9.13 11.39 3.16
CA ARG A 62 10.45 10.96 3.65
C ARG A 62 11.47 10.63 2.55
N ARG A 63 11.04 10.45 1.29
CA ARG A 63 11.94 10.43 0.13
C ARG A 63 12.24 11.84 -0.38
N GLY A 64 11.37 12.82 -0.11
CA GLY A 64 11.55 14.25 -0.45
C GLY A 64 12.26 15.09 0.61
N LYS A 65 12.85 14.48 1.66
CA LYS A 65 13.80 15.18 2.57
C LYS A 65 15.26 14.99 2.14
N VAL A 66 15.48 14.77 0.85
CA VAL A 66 16.77 14.92 0.19
C VAL A 66 16.63 16.14 -0.71
N MET A 67 17.40 17.20 -0.43
CA MET A 67 17.45 18.50 -1.13
C MET A 67 16.37 19.54 -0.78
N LEU A 68 16.52 20.15 0.39
CA LEU A 68 16.36 21.61 0.58
C LEU A 68 17.30 22.03 1.72
N LYS A 69 18.59 22.01 1.43
CA LYS A 69 19.59 22.81 2.14
C LYS A 69 20.42 23.54 1.09
N HIS A 70 19.86 24.61 0.54
CA HIS A 70 20.65 25.62 -0.16
C HIS A 70 20.52 26.94 0.59
N LYS A 71 21.67 27.35 1.14
CA LYS A 71 22.11 28.71 1.50
C LYS A 71 21.25 29.55 2.45
N ALA A 72 21.63 29.52 3.73
CA ALA A 72 21.91 30.72 4.51
C ALA A 72 23.04 30.39 5.49
N GLY A 73 24.06 31.24 5.55
CA GLY A 73 25.34 30.98 6.20
C GLY A 73 25.23 30.66 7.69
N GLY A 74 25.95 29.64 8.12
CA GLY A 74 26.15 29.30 9.52
C GLY A 74 27.21 28.21 9.63
N LYS A 75 28.39 28.57 10.13
CA LYS A 75 29.52 27.65 10.36
C LYS A 75 29.09 26.61 11.40
N ILE A 76 28.72 25.40 10.98
CA ILE A 76 28.53 24.27 11.89
C ILE A 76 29.70 23.30 11.71
N ARG A 77 30.49 23.20 12.78
CA ARG A 77 31.71 22.40 12.91
C ARG A 77 31.45 20.95 12.49
N ARG A 78 32.31 20.44 11.60
CA ARG A 78 32.42 19.02 11.26
C ARG A 78 32.79 18.23 12.51
N LEU A 79 31.85 17.48 13.09
CA LEU A 79 32.20 16.48 14.10
C LEU A 79 32.54 15.16 13.40
N ARG A 80 33.82 14.84 13.36
CA ARG A 80 34.33 13.50 13.06
C ARG A 80 33.85 12.54 14.17
N ARG A 81 33.22 11.45 13.73
CA ARG A 81 33.41 10.04 14.12
C ARG A 81 33.44 9.67 15.62
N PHE A 82 32.51 8.78 16.00
CA PHE A 82 32.77 7.73 17.00
C PHE A 82 32.27 6.40 16.42
N HIS A 83 33.21 5.56 15.97
CA HIS A 83 33.00 4.14 15.68
C HIS A 83 33.96 3.39 16.60
N PRO A 84 33.50 2.64 17.61
CA PRO A 84 34.36 1.65 18.25
C PRO A 84 34.47 0.41 17.34
N PRO A 85 35.63 -0.26 17.29
CA PRO A 85 35.82 -1.49 16.53
C PRO A 85 35.31 -2.68 17.35
N GLY A 86 34.70 -3.64 16.69
CA GLY A 86 34.23 -4.87 17.35
C GLY A 86 33.93 -5.94 16.31
N LYS A 87 34.99 -6.58 15.82
CA LYS A 87 34.85 -7.89 15.15
C LYS A 87 34.38 -8.88 16.22
N LEU A 88 33.25 -9.55 15.98
CA LEU A 88 33.06 -10.94 16.39
C LEU A 88 32.31 -11.63 15.25
N ALA A 89 33.09 -12.30 14.40
CA ALA A 89 32.60 -13.44 13.66
C ALA A 89 32.45 -14.58 14.67
N ALA A 90 31.22 -15.02 14.94
CA ALA A 90 30.95 -16.32 15.53
C ALA A 90 29.50 -16.74 15.24
N ALA A 91 29.38 -17.73 14.35
CA ALA A 91 28.40 -18.82 14.37
C ALA A 91 26.93 -18.49 14.67
N GLN A 92 26.14 -18.18 13.64
CA GLN A 92 24.77 -18.70 13.49
C GLN A 92 24.42 -18.76 11.99
N MET A 93 24.80 -19.84 11.29
CA MET A 93 24.44 -20.03 9.88
C MET A 93 22.91 -20.18 9.68
N ASN A 94 22.16 -20.45 10.77
CA ASN A 94 20.71 -20.55 10.77
C ASN A 94 20.05 -19.20 11.14
N GLY A 95 20.58 -18.51 12.15
CA GLY A 95 20.11 -17.18 12.58
C GLY A 95 20.41 -16.06 11.58
N SER A 96 21.48 -16.19 10.77
CA SER A 96 21.77 -15.28 9.65
C SER A 96 20.68 -15.33 8.59
N LYS A 97 20.30 -16.52 8.11
CA LYS A 97 19.21 -16.71 7.14
C LYS A 97 17.87 -16.16 7.65
N VAL A 98 17.53 -16.43 8.92
CA VAL A 98 16.30 -15.89 9.55
C VAL A 98 16.35 -14.36 9.63
N ARG A 99 17.49 -13.80 10.03
CA ARG A 99 17.70 -12.34 10.08
C ARG A 99 17.67 -11.70 8.70
N ASP A 100 18.16 -12.37 7.68
CA ASP A 100 18.16 -11.89 6.29
C ASP A 100 16.76 -11.92 5.69
N ARG A 101 15.98 -12.99 5.95
CA ARG A 101 14.56 -13.04 5.61
C ARG A 101 13.75 -11.98 6.35
N LEU A 102 14.04 -11.73 7.63
CA LEU A 102 13.41 -10.66 8.38
C LEU A 102 13.77 -9.28 7.80
N ARG A 103 15.02 -9.06 7.40
CA ARG A 103 15.45 -7.83 6.72
C ARG A 103 14.70 -7.65 5.41
N LEU A 104 14.54 -8.70 4.60
CA LEU A 104 13.74 -8.67 3.39
C LEU A 104 12.28 -8.30 3.70
N LEU A 105 11.67 -8.95 4.69
CA LEU A 105 10.30 -8.69 5.11
C LEU A 105 10.09 -7.24 5.54
N SER A 106 11.04 -6.70 6.30
CA SER A 106 11.03 -5.30 6.76
C SER A 106 11.15 -4.27 5.62
N ARG A 107 11.68 -4.69 4.46
CA ARG A 107 11.80 -3.87 3.25
C ARG A 107 10.55 -3.97 2.37
N LEU A 108 9.87 -5.11 2.40
CA LEU A 108 8.63 -5.37 1.66
C LEU A 108 7.45 -4.63 2.27
N VAL A 109 7.31 -4.67 3.60
CA VAL A 109 6.22 -3.99 4.29
C VAL A 109 6.53 -2.49 4.44
N PRO A 110 5.64 -1.59 3.98
CA PRO A 110 5.84 -0.16 4.13
C PRO A 110 6.10 0.24 5.59
N GLY A 111 7.16 1.00 5.84
CA GLY A 111 7.43 1.56 7.18
C GLY A 111 8.11 0.62 8.20
N CYS A 112 8.49 -0.61 7.83
CA CYS A 112 8.98 -1.61 8.79
C CYS A 112 10.51 -1.75 8.95
N ARG A 113 11.32 -0.98 8.21
CA ARG A 113 12.80 -1.15 8.09
C ARG A 113 13.64 -1.10 9.38
N LYS A 114 13.12 -0.56 10.48
CA LYS A 114 13.86 -0.32 11.74
C LYS A 114 13.00 -0.65 12.97
N LEU A 115 12.30 -1.79 12.92
CA LEU A 115 11.40 -2.24 13.98
C LEU A 115 11.88 -3.53 14.64
N PRO A 116 11.51 -3.77 15.91
CA PRO A 116 11.73 -5.07 16.54
C PRO A 116 10.94 -6.16 15.81
N VAL A 117 11.46 -7.39 15.85
CA VAL A 117 10.95 -8.56 15.12
C VAL A 117 9.43 -8.74 15.32
N ALA A 118 8.96 -8.72 16.56
CA ALA A 118 7.56 -8.91 16.90
C ALA A 118 6.64 -7.87 16.21
N ARG A 119 7.07 -6.61 16.14
CA ARG A 119 6.33 -5.55 15.45
C ARG A 119 6.34 -5.73 13.93
N VAL A 120 7.47 -6.16 13.35
CA VAL A 120 7.53 -6.45 11.90
C VAL A 120 6.55 -7.55 11.54
N LEU A 121 6.50 -8.64 12.30
CA LEU A 121 5.59 -9.76 12.03
C LEU A 121 4.13 -9.35 12.20
N ALA A 122 3.79 -8.60 13.26
CA ALA A 122 2.44 -8.10 13.46
C ALA A 122 1.98 -7.16 12.33
N GLU A 123 2.81 -6.20 11.93
CA GLU A 123 2.52 -5.29 10.81
C GLU A 123 2.45 -6.03 9.48
N THR A 124 3.24 -7.10 9.30
CA THR A 124 3.19 -7.97 8.11
C THR A 124 1.85 -8.70 8.03
N ALA A 125 1.42 -9.35 9.11
CA ALA A 125 0.14 -10.05 9.14
C ALA A 125 -1.03 -9.09 8.87
N ASP A 126 -0.99 -7.89 9.46
CA ASP A 126 -1.99 -6.84 9.21
C ASP A 126 -1.96 -6.36 7.75
N TYR A 127 -0.77 -6.17 7.16
CA TYR A 127 -0.63 -5.74 5.77
C TYR A 127 -1.09 -6.82 4.78
N MET A 128 -0.78 -8.10 5.04
CA MET A 128 -1.29 -9.22 4.22
C MET A 128 -2.82 -9.27 4.21
N ALA A 129 -3.46 -9.12 5.37
CA ALA A 129 -4.91 -9.11 5.45
C ALA A 129 -5.51 -7.90 4.73
N ALA A 130 -4.86 -6.74 4.80
CA ALA A 130 -5.26 -5.55 4.06
C ALA A 130 -5.15 -5.75 2.53
N LEU A 131 -4.04 -6.35 2.06
CA LEU A 131 -3.87 -6.70 0.65
C LEU A 131 -4.93 -7.68 0.16
N GLN A 132 -5.33 -8.64 1.00
CA GLN A 132 -6.40 -9.58 0.66
C GLN A 132 -7.74 -8.86 0.39
N ILE A 133 -8.13 -7.90 1.24
CA ILE A 133 -9.34 -7.08 0.99
C ILE A 133 -9.20 -6.31 -0.32
N GLN A 134 -8.05 -5.69 -0.56
CA GLN A 134 -7.81 -4.92 -1.78
C GLN A 134 -8.01 -5.78 -3.02
N VAL A 135 -7.37 -6.95 -3.09
CA VAL A 135 -7.48 -7.87 -4.23
C VAL A 135 -8.91 -8.38 -4.40
N ASN A 136 -9.55 -8.82 -3.31
CA ASN A 136 -10.92 -9.35 -3.37
C ASN A 136 -11.92 -8.28 -3.85
N THR A 137 -11.76 -7.05 -3.37
CA THR A 137 -12.66 -5.94 -3.74
C THR A 137 -12.43 -5.49 -5.18
N MET A 138 -11.17 -5.41 -5.62
CA MET A 138 -10.86 -5.07 -7.02
C MET A 138 -11.37 -6.13 -7.99
N ARG A 139 -11.29 -7.42 -7.65
CA ARG A 139 -11.91 -8.51 -8.44
C ARG A 139 -13.42 -8.34 -8.53
N ALA A 140 -14.10 -8.15 -7.40
CA ALA A 140 -15.55 -7.93 -7.38
C ALA A 140 -15.99 -6.71 -8.22
N PHE A 141 -15.18 -5.66 -8.28
CA PHE A 141 -15.45 -4.51 -9.15
C PHE A 141 -15.30 -4.85 -10.63
N VAL A 142 -14.26 -5.60 -11.00
CA VAL A 142 -14.10 -6.05 -12.40
C VAL A 142 -15.28 -6.95 -12.78
N ASP A 143 -15.66 -7.91 -11.94
CA ASP A 143 -16.77 -8.81 -12.20
C ASP A 143 -18.10 -8.05 -12.39
N ALA A 144 -18.36 -7.06 -11.52
CA ALA A 144 -19.56 -6.22 -11.61
C ALA A 144 -19.56 -5.34 -12.87
N LEU A 145 -18.42 -4.74 -13.22
CA LEU A 145 -18.29 -3.92 -14.43
C LEU A 145 -18.42 -4.76 -15.71
N SER A 146 -17.85 -5.96 -15.73
CA SER A 146 -17.99 -6.91 -16.82
C SER A 146 -19.44 -7.36 -16.98
N ALA A 147 -20.13 -7.70 -15.89
CA ALA A 147 -21.54 -8.05 -15.92
C ALA A 147 -22.42 -6.91 -16.45
N ALA A 148 -22.16 -5.66 -16.00
CA ALA A 148 -22.88 -4.48 -16.47
C ALA A 148 -22.60 -4.19 -17.95
N ALA A 149 -21.37 -4.35 -18.43
CA ALA A 149 -21.02 -4.16 -19.83
C ALA A 149 -21.72 -5.18 -20.75
N VAL A 150 -21.84 -6.44 -20.30
CA VAL A 150 -22.59 -7.47 -21.03
C VAL A 150 -24.09 -7.15 -21.03
N ALA A 151 -24.65 -6.67 -19.91
CA ALA A 151 -26.05 -6.25 -19.84
C ALA A 151 -26.35 -5.07 -20.78
N ALA A 152 -25.50 -4.05 -20.83
CA ALA A 152 -25.66 -2.91 -21.74
C ALA A 152 -25.64 -3.32 -23.22
N ARG A 153 -24.78 -4.27 -23.60
CA ARG A 153 -24.77 -4.78 -24.98
C ARG A 153 -26.04 -5.56 -25.36
N ARG A 154 -26.71 -6.18 -24.39
CA ARG A 154 -27.98 -6.88 -24.64
C ARG A 154 -29.12 -5.89 -24.85
N THR A 155 -29.16 -4.79 -24.10
CA THR A 155 -30.19 -3.77 -24.29
C THR A 155 -30.07 -3.06 -25.64
N ASP A 156 -28.85 -2.86 -26.14
CA ASP A 156 -28.65 -2.28 -27.48
C ASP A 156 -29.13 -3.22 -28.60
N GLY A 157 -29.02 -4.54 -28.41
CA GLY A 157 -29.50 -5.54 -29.37
C GLY A 157 -31.01 -5.82 -29.29
N GLU A 158 -31.62 -5.70 -28.11
CA GLU A 158 -33.07 -5.86 -27.90
C GLU A 158 -33.88 -4.72 -28.56
N LEU A 159 -33.31 -3.50 -28.58
CA LEU A 159 -33.95 -2.35 -29.24
C LEU A 159 -33.92 -2.45 -30.77
N ASP A 160 -32.95 -3.18 -31.34
CA ASP A 160 -32.80 -3.35 -32.79
C ASP A 160 -33.75 -4.44 -33.35
N VAL A 161 -34.09 -5.47 -32.54
CA VAL A 161 -35.05 -6.51 -32.93
C VAL A 161 -36.52 -6.08 -32.78
N GLU A 162 -36.83 -5.17 -31.86
CA GLU A 162 -38.19 -4.62 -31.71
C GLU A 162 -38.49 -3.50 -32.73
N ALA A 163 -37.45 -2.81 -33.25
CA ALA A 163 -37.59 -1.80 -34.30
C ALA A 163 -37.75 -2.38 -35.73
N LEU A 164 -37.57 -3.69 -35.89
CA LEU A 164 -37.71 -4.43 -37.15
C LEU A 164 -39.02 -5.24 -37.23
N ARG A 165 -39.98 -4.99 -36.34
CA ARG A 165 -41.28 -5.66 -36.28
C ARG A 165 -42.42 -4.68 -36.50
#